data_AF-A0A0J0XIC1-F1
#
_entry.id   AF-A0A0J0XIC1-F1
#
_cell.length_a   1.000
_cell.length_b   1.000
_cell.length_c   1.000
_cell.angle_alpha   90.00
_cell.angle_beta   90.00
_cell.angle_gamma   90.00
#
_symmetry.space_group_name_H-M   'P 1'
#
loop_
_entity.id
_entity.type
_entity.pdbx_description
1 polymer ?
#
loop_
_entity_poly.entity_id
_entity_poly.type
_entity_poly.pdbx_seq_one_letter_code
_entity_poly.pdbx_strand_id
1 'polypeptide(L)'
;MARARGDEKREPVTYDEFQKVLDTTPLFMRETPKDTGGDYVLEALKSLVFEGEGDEVAINFKNHGNELYAQKSYRDAIDAYTSGLDSGPADEALRVSLLNNRAACNIALRNMGAVLRDTSAIIALAAAKNKDPPSKALYRAAQALVSLERWAEARDAVARGRGLWSEGANQKVWDALAAQIEAGERRVSEREERARRTTITDAARKLAIATRGLIVANTSEPPDIPEPLHFDPAALVDAPLFPKEAAEAWVAPTAATPLIFPVFFLYPQYGQSDLVTHFHEETSFDDQLAPIFPATPTSTSPEWSPWDEKHEYYTNNLVVYVETVQRRLLKVGKEITLREVLAKAVKITDKGRDGVPLRDGLLSFVVLPKGKVEKEWIEDFKRVRDGESARR
;
A
#
# COMPACT_ATOMS: atom_id res chain seq x y z
N MET A 1 -58.95 -36.62 74.93
CA MET A 1 -57.60 -37.22 74.87
C MET A 1 -56.86 -36.65 73.68
N ALA A 2 -55.69 -36.06 73.93
CA ALA A 2 -54.85 -35.35 72.97
C ALA A 2 -54.21 -36.30 71.94
N ARG A 3 -54.11 -35.87 70.67
CA ARG A 3 -53.22 -36.50 69.67
C ARG A 3 -51.96 -35.65 69.55
N ALA A 4 -50.84 -36.20 70.00
CA ALA A 4 -49.50 -35.65 69.87
C ALA A 4 -49.09 -35.56 68.38
N ARG A 5 -48.50 -34.44 67.98
CA ARG A 5 -47.72 -34.32 66.73
C ARG A 5 -46.31 -34.83 67.04
N GLY A 6 -45.81 -35.76 66.24
CA GLY A 6 -44.48 -36.33 66.41
C GLY A 6 -43.38 -35.33 66.06
N ASP A 7 -42.31 -35.34 66.86
CA ASP A 7 -41.05 -34.67 66.56
C ASP A 7 -40.33 -35.39 65.41
N GLU A 8 -40.18 -34.72 64.28
CA GLU A 8 -39.25 -35.12 63.22
C GLU A 8 -37.82 -34.80 63.66
N LYS A 9 -37.00 -35.85 63.85
CA LYS A 9 -35.55 -35.72 64.09
C LYS A 9 -34.89 -35.09 62.86
N ARG A 10 -34.36 -33.88 63.01
CA ARG A 10 -33.53 -33.22 61.98
C ARG A 10 -32.16 -33.90 61.93
N GLU A 11 -31.75 -34.36 60.74
CA GLU A 11 -30.40 -34.90 60.53
C GLU A 11 -29.34 -33.80 60.73
N PRO A 12 -28.16 -34.13 61.28
CA PRO A 12 -27.10 -33.15 61.50
C PRO A 12 -26.49 -32.72 60.15
N VAL A 13 -26.62 -31.43 59.83
CA VAL A 13 -26.04 -30.82 58.63
C VAL A 13 -24.52 -30.84 58.74
N THR A 14 -23.84 -31.35 57.72
CA THR A 14 -22.37 -31.38 57.67
C THR A 14 -21.79 -29.99 57.40
N TYR A 15 -20.52 -29.77 57.76
CA TYR A 15 -19.85 -28.48 57.55
C TYR A 15 -19.88 -28.03 56.08
N ASP A 16 -19.66 -28.96 55.14
CA ASP A 16 -19.67 -28.66 53.70
C ASP A 16 -21.06 -28.29 53.19
N GLU A 17 -22.12 -28.90 53.73
CA GLU A 17 -23.49 -28.53 53.42
C GLU A 17 -23.85 -27.15 53.98
N PHE A 18 -23.41 -26.85 55.20
CA PHE A 18 -23.60 -25.52 55.80
C PHE A 18 -22.84 -24.44 55.02
N GLN A 19 -21.63 -24.73 54.56
CA GLN A 19 -20.85 -23.81 53.73
C GLN A 19 -21.53 -23.57 52.39
N LYS A 20 -22.04 -24.61 51.73
CA LYS A 20 -22.84 -24.45 50.50
C LYS A 20 -24.08 -23.59 50.74
N VAL A 21 -24.78 -23.78 51.85
CA VAL A 21 -25.95 -22.96 52.19
C VAL A 21 -25.54 -21.49 52.38
N LEU A 22 -24.45 -21.21 53.09
CA LEU A 22 -23.91 -19.85 53.23
C LEU A 22 -23.52 -19.23 51.87
N ASP A 23 -22.85 -19.99 51.02
CA ASP A 23 -22.44 -19.55 49.68
C ASP A 23 -23.64 -19.39 48.72
N THR A 24 -24.81 -19.95 49.06
CA THR A 24 -26.09 -19.75 48.34
C THR A 24 -27.04 -18.77 49.02
N THR A 25 -26.70 -18.24 50.21
CA THR A 25 -27.56 -17.32 50.94
C THR A 25 -27.15 -15.88 50.65
N PRO A 26 -28.03 -15.02 50.10
CA PRO A 26 -27.64 -13.68 49.63
C PRO A 26 -26.90 -12.81 50.64
N LEU A 27 -27.17 -12.98 51.94
CA LEU A 27 -26.53 -12.24 53.02
C LEU A 27 -25.06 -12.65 53.27
N PHE A 28 -24.65 -13.85 52.86
CA PHE A 28 -23.34 -14.45 53.17
C PHE A 28 -22.54 -14.87 51.92
N MET A 29 -23.09 -14.65 50.72
CA MET A 29 -22.42 -14.88 49.44
C MET A 29 -21.16 -14.01 49.30
N ARG A 30 -20.06 -14.62 48.85
CA ARG A 30 -18.80 -13.91 48.56
C ARG A 30 -18.75 -13.34 47.15
N GLU A 31 -19.45 -13.97 46.20
CA GLU A 31 -19.53 -13.59 44.80
C GLU A 31 -20.97 -13.73 44.32
N THR A 32 -21.43 -12.84 43.46
CA THR A 32 -22.78 -12.94 42.88
C THR A 32 -22.79 -13.95 41.72
N PRO A 33 -23.68 -14.96 41.73
CA PRO A 33 -23.78 -15.92 40.64
C PRO A 33 -24.10 -15.26 39.28
N LYS A 34 -23.42 -15.72 38.22
CA LYS A 34 -23.64 -15.24 36.84
C LYS A 34 -25.02 -15.60 36.30
N ASP A 35 -25.53 -16.76 36.68
CA ASP A 35 -26.88 -17.21 36.38
C ASP A 35 -27.67 -17.23 37.69
N THR A 36 -28.68 -16.37 37.81
CA THR A 36 -29.54 -16.31 39.00
C THR A 36 -30.57 -17.44 39.00
N GLY A 37 -30.64 -18.26 37.94
CA GLY A 37 -31.54 -19.41 37.87
C GLY A 37 -33.03 -19.06 38.07
N GLY A 38 -33.40 -17.79 37.87
CA GLY A 38 -34.75 -17.27 38.13
C GLY A 38 -35.07 -17.01 39.62
N ASP A 39 -34.07 -16.95 40.51
CA ASP A 39 -34.28 -16.56 41.90
C ASP A 39 -34.62 -15.07 42.00
N TYR A 40 -35.91 -14.81 42.22
CA TYR A 40 -36.49 -13.47 42.35
C TYR A 40 -35.86 -12.65 43.47
N VAL A 41 -35.31 -13.28 44.52
CA VAL A 41 -34.68 -12.56 45.64
C VAL A 41 -33.32 -12.02 45.19
N LEU A 42 -32.55 -12.82 44.46
CA LEU A 42 -31.27 -12.40 43.90
C LEU A 42 -31.46 -11.34 42.81
N GLU A 43 -32.52 -11.46 42.01
CA GLU A 43 -32.87 -10.48 40.98
C GLU A 43 -33.35 -9.14 41.60
N ALA A 44 -34.20 -9.20 42.63
CA ALA A 44 -34.61 -8.02 43.39
C ALA A 44 -33.44 -7.36 44.12
N LEU A 45 -32.52 -8.13 44.71
CA LEU A 45 -31.30 -7.60 45.34
C LEU A 45 -30.36 -6.98 44.31
N LYS A 46 -30.21 -7.58 43.11
CA LYS A 46 -29.48 -6.95 42.00
C LYS A 46 -30.12 -5.62 41.61
N SER A 47 -31.45 -5.54 41.53
CA SER A 47 -32.17 -4.30 41.23
C SER A 47 -31.97 -3.24 42.31
N LEU A 48 -32.08 -3.61 43.59
CA LEU A 48 -31.91 -2.72 44.75
C LEU A 48 -30.52 -2.08 44.83
N VAL A 49 -29.47 -2.78 44.36
CA VAL A 49 -28.10 -2.23 44.30
C VAL A 49 -27.99 -1.07 43.30
N PHE A 50 -28.91 -0.96 42.33
CA PHE A 50 -28.91 0.12 41.32
C PHE A 50 -30.01 1.18 41.57
N GLU A 51 -30.68 1.14 42.72
CA GLU A 51 -31.63 2.17 43.16
C GLU A 51 -30.92 3.19 44.07
N GLY A 52 -30.80 4.46 43.64
CA GLY A 52 -30.13 5.53 44.40
C GLY A 52 -30.05 6.86 43.65
N GLU A 53 -29.41 7.87 44.27
CA GLU A 53 -29.11 9.16 43.60
C GLU A 53 -27.98 8.97 42.56
N GLY A 54 -28.01 9.75 41.47
CA GLY A 54 -27.28 9.45 40.22
C GLY A 54 -25.78 9.13 40.33
N ASP A 55 -25.07 9.70 41.31
CA ASP A 55 -23.65 9.42 41.59
C ASP A 55 -23.42 8.03 42.23
N GLU A 56 -24.29 7.60 43.15
CA GLU A 56 -24.18 6.29 43.81
C GLU A 56 -24.42 5.16 42.81
N VAL A 57 -25.44 5.33 41.95
CA VAL A 57 -25.75 4.40 40.86
C VAL A 57 -24.57 4.31 39.89
N ALA A 58 -23.97 5.44 39.52
CA ALA A 58 -22.79 5.49 38.66
C ALA A 58 -21.57 4.78 39.27
N ILE A 59 -21.36 4.87 40.59
CA ILE A 59 -20.28 4.16 41.31
C ILE A 59 -20.50 2.64 41.24
N ASN A 60 -21.73 2.17 41.45
CA ASN A 60 -22.05 0.74 41.40
C ASN A 60 -21.81 0.18 39.99
N PHE A 61 -22.28 0.88 38.95
CA PHE A 61 -22.00 0.52 37.57
C PHE A 61 -20.51 0.58 37.21
N LYS A 62 -19.75 1.56 37.75
CA LYS A 62 -18.29 1.62 37.56
C LYS A 62 -17.60 0.38 38.14
N ASN A 63 -17.98 -0.04 39.35
CA ASN A 63 -17.37 -1.19 40.03
C ASN A 63 -17.69 -2.48 39.27
N HIS A 64 -18.95 -2.66 38.88
CA HIS A 64 -19.37 -3.79 38.05
C HIS A 64 -18.63 -3.83 36.70
N GLY A 65 -18.49 -2.69 36.03
CA GLY A 65 -17.71 -2.57 34.80
C GLY A 65 -16.22 -2.91 35.00
N ASN A 66 -15.63 -2.57 36.15
CA ASN A 66 -14.24 -2.92 36.46
C ASN A 66 -14.05 -4.43 36.63
N GLU A 67 -15.01 -5.12 37.27
CA GLU A 67 -15.01 -6.58 37.38
C GLU A 67 -15.10 -7.26 36.01
N LEU A 68 -16.04 -6.81 35.17
CA LEU A 68 -16.20 -7.30 33.80
C LEU A 68 -14.95 -7.04 32.95
N TYR A 69 -14.31 -5.88 33.12
CA TYR A 69 -13.05 -5.56 32.45
C TYR A 69 -11.91 -6.49 32.89
N ALA A 70 -11.80 -6.79 34.18
CA ALA A 70 -10.82 -7.74 34.71
C ALA A 70 -11.05 -9.16 34.16
N GLN A 71 -12.31 -9.54 33.94
CA GLN A 71 -12.71 -10.78 33.27
C GLN A 71 -12.54 -10.76 31.74
N LYS A 72 -12.02 -9.66 31.15
CA LYS A 72 -11.89 -9.44 29.71
C LYS A 72 -13.22 -9.47 28.94
N SER A 73 -14.34 -9.33 29.64
CA SER A 73 -15.69 -9.23 29.06
C SER A 73 -15.94 -7.78 28.65
N TYR A 74 -15.22 -7.32 27.62
CA TYR A 74 -15.14 -5.90 27.27
C TYR A 74 -16.45 -5.32 26.73
N ARG A 75 -17.31 -6.13 26.09
CA ARG A 75 -18.63 -5.67 25.60
C ARG A 75 -19.56 -5.38 26.77
N ASP A 76 -19.72 -6.36 27.66
CA ASP A 76 -20.54 -6.21 28.87
C ASP A 76 -20.01 -5.08 29.77
N ALA A 77 -18.68 -4.92 29.86
CA ALA A 77 -18.08 -3.80 30.58
C ALA A 77 -18.44 -2.44 29.96
N ILE A 78 -18.49 -2.33 28.63
CA ILE A 78 -18.94 -1.11 27.93
C ILE A 78 -20.39 -0.79 28.28
N ASP A 79 -21.25 -1.79 28.32
CA ASP A 79 -22.66 -1.61 28.66
C ASP A 79 -22.79 -1.13 30.11
N ALA A 80 -22.07 -1.75 31.05
CA ALA A 80 -22.03 -1.32 32.45
C ALA A 80 -21.54 0.13 32.61
N TYR A 81 -20.43 0.52 31.97
CA TYR A 81 -19.95 1.90 32.01
C TYR A 81 -20.90 2.89 31.33
N THR A 82 -21.63 2.46 30.30
CA THR A 82 -22.61 3.29 29.61
C THR A 82 -23.82 3.54 30.52
N SER A 83 -24.36 2.51 31.16
CA SER A 83 -25.42 2.66 32.18
C SER A 83 -24.99 3.61 33.32
N GLY A 84 -23.73 3.53 33.76
CA GLY A 84 -23.19 4.48 34.75
C GLY A 84 -23.02 5.92 34.25
N LEU A 85 -22.90 6.14 32.94
CA LEU A 85 -22.91 7.50 32.36
C LEU A 85 -24.34 8.01 32.17
N ASP A 86 -25.26 7.12 31.78
CA ASP A 86 -26.67 7.42 31.53
C ASP A 86 -27.43 7.74 32.84
N SER A 87 -26.93 7.27 34.00
CA SER A 87 -27.44 7.69 35.32
C SER A 87 -27.17 9.16 35.65
N GLY A 88 -26.40 9.87 34.82
CA GLY A 88 -26.16 11.30 34.92
C GLY A 88 -25.36 11.74 36.15
N PRO A 89 -24.16 11.17 36.42
CA PRO A 89 -23.37 11.53 37.60
C PRO A 89 -23.04 13.02 37.62
N ALA A 90 -23.29 13.69 38.74
CA ALA A 90 -22.94 15.08 38.98
C ALA A 90 -21.43 15.24 39.23
N ASP A 91 -20.78 14.22 39.83
CA ASP A 91 -19.32 14.21 39.98
C ASP A 91 -18.61 14.05 38.63
N GLU A 92 -17.89 15.09 38.23
CA GLU A 92 -17.09 15.08 37.02
C GLU A 92 -15.92 14.11 37.07
N ALA A 93 -15.30 13.90 38.24
CA ALA A 93 -14.20 12.96 38.37
C ALA A 93 -14.68 11.53 38.10
N LEU A 94 -15.86 11.19 38.62
CA LEU A 94 -16.55 9.93 38.33
C LEU A 94 -16.91 9.81 36.84
N ARG A 95 -17.49 10.86 36.24
CA ARG A 95 -17.82 10.89 34.80
C ARG A 95 -16.58 10.67 33.92
N VAL A 96 -15.49 11.37 34.21
CA VAL A 96 -14.20 11.22 33.53
C VAL A 96 -13.67 9.79 33.71
N SER A 97 -13.76 9.22 34.92
CA SER A 97 -13.34 7.84 35.18
C SER A 97 -14.12 6.83 34.33
N LEU A 98 -15.44 6.97 34.24
CA LEU A 98 -16.32 6.10 33.46
C LEU A 98 -15.99 6.18 31.96
N LEU A 99 -15.91 7.39 31.40
CA LEU A 99 -15.50 7.61 30.00
C LEU A 99 -14.13 6.98 29.71
N ASN A 100 -13.18 7.13 30.63
CA ASN A 100 -11.81 6.66 30.43
C ASN A 100 -11.72 5.12 30.50
N ASN A 101 -12.56 4.47 31.32
CA ASN A 101 -12.66 3.02 31.39
C ASN A 101 -13.41 2.44 30.18
N ARG A 102 -14.49 3.08 29.73
CA ARG A 102 -15.19 2.72 28.50
C ARG A 102 -14.29 2.83 27.26
N ALA A 103 -13.48 3.89 27.20
CA ALA A 103 -12.45 4.04 26.17
C ALA A 103 -11.43 2.88 26.19
N ALA A 104 -11.02 2.42 27.38
CA ALA A 104 -10.10 1.28 27.50
C ALA A 104 -10.69 -0.02 26.94
N CYS A 105 -11.97 -0.28 27.21
CA CYS A 105 -12.68 -1.43 26.63
C CYS A 105 -12.75 -1.34 25.11
N ASN A 106 -13.07 -0.15 24.59
CA ASN A 106 -13.13 0.10 23.14
C ASN A 106 -11.76 -0.06 22.47
N ILE A 107 -10.65 0.28 23.13
CA ILE A 107 -9.29 -0.03 22.63
C ILE A 107 -9.09 -1.54 22.52
N ALA A 108 -9.47 -2.30 23.56
CA ALA A 108 -9.34 -3.76 23.57
C ALA A 108 -10.16 -4.42 22.45
N LEU A 109 -11.31 -3.84 22.09
CA LEU A 109 -12.16 -4.26 20.99
C LEU A 109 -11.78 -3.66 19.63
N ARG A 110 -10.73 -2.83 19.54
CA ARG A 110 -10.31 -2.08 18.35
C ARG A 110 -11.36 -1.11 17.78
N ASN A 111 -12.30 -0.66 18.61
CA ASN A 111 -13.31 0.33 18.26
C ASN A 111 -12.77 1.76 18.37
N MET A 112 -11.77 2.11 17.55
CA MET A 112 -10.99 3.36 17.71
C MET A 112 -11.85 4.63 17.59
N GLY A 113 -12.89 4.62 16.75
CA GLY A 113 -13.81 5.76 16.65
C GLY A 113 -14.59 6.04 17.94
N ALA A 114 -14.93 4.99 18.71
CA ALA A 114 -15.58 5.15 20.02
C ALA A 114 -14.61 5.67 21.08
N VAL A 115 -13.36 5.19 21.05
CA VAL A 115 -12.27 5.71 21.90
C VAL A 115 -12.12 7.21 21.72
N LEU A 116 -12.09 7.68 20.47
CA LEU A 116 -11.97 9.11 20.18
C LEU A 116 -13.15 9.90 20.75
N ARG A 117 -14.41 9.44 20.60
CA ARG A 117 -15.56 10.12 21.20
C ARG A 117 -15.43 10.26 22.72
N ASP A 118 -15.08 9.18 23.41
CA ASP A 118 -14.93 9.19 24.88
C ASP A 118 -13.78 10.10 25.32
N THR A 119 -12.62 10.01 24.67
CA THR A 119 -11.45 10.85 25.00
C THR A 119 -11.67 12.31 24.65
N SER A 120 -12.33 12.63 23.53
CA SER A 120 -12.69 14.00 23.16
C SER A 120 -13.66 14.62 24.15
N ALA A 121 -14.63 13.85 24.67
CA ALA A 121 -15.51 14.33 25.74
C ALA A 121 -14.73 14.67 27.01
N ILE A 122 -13.78 13.82 27.42
CA ILE A 122 -12.89 14.09 28.57
C ILE A 122 -12.06 15.37 28.34
N ILE A 123 -11.47 15.52 27.16
CA ILE A 123 -10.63 16.69 26.82
C ILE A 123 -11.49 17.97 26.80
N ALA A 124 -12.71 17.90 26.27
CA ALA A 124 -13.63 19.03 26.25
C ALA A 124 -14.07 19.46 27.66
N LEU A 125 -14.33 18.50 28.56
CA LEU A 125 -14.65 18.79 29.97
C LEU A 125 -13.49 19.50 30.68
N ALA A 126 -12.26 19.02 30.49
CA ALA A 126 -11.08 19.66 31.06
C ALA A 126 -10.88 21.08 30.51
N ALA A 127 -10.99 21.26 29.20
CA ALA A 127 -10.86 22.56 28.53
C ALA A 127 -11.92 23.56 29.02
N ALA A 128 -13.18 23.13 29.18
CA ALA A 128 -14.26 23.99 29.69
C ALA A 128 -13.99 24.53 31.10
N LYS A 129 -13.17 23.83 31.89
CA LYS A 129 -12.73 24.25 33.23
C LYS A 129 -11.34 24.89 33.26
N ASN A 130 -10.75 25.16 32.09
CA ASN A 130 -9.38 25.65 31.97
C ASN A 130 -8.37 24.77 32.73
N LYS A 131 -8.56 23.45 32.67
CA LYS A 131 -7.70 22.43 33.28
C LYS A 131 -7.02 21.59 32.22
N ASP A 132 -5.86 21.05 32.57
CA ASP A 132 -5.19 20.07 31.74
C ASP A 132 -5.98 18.76 31.67
N PRO A 133 -6.09 18.13 30.47
CA PRO A 133 -6.76 16.86 30.33
C PRO A 133 -5.95 15.74 31.03
N PRO A 134 -6.63 14.72 31.58
CA PRO A 134 -5.95 13.57 32.16
C PRO A 134 -5.02 12.90 31.14
N SER A 135 -3.75 12.72 31.47
CA SER A 135 -2.76 12.18 30.53
C SER A 135 -3.10 10.75 30.06
N LYS A 136 -3.82 9.95 30.87
CA LYS A 136 -4.40 8.65 30.44
C LYS A 136 -5.37 8.78 29.26
N ALA A 137 -6.19 9.84 29.23
CA ALA A 137 -7.13 10.08 28.15
C ALA A 137 -6.40 10.49 26.86
N LEU A 138 -5.38 11.36 26.98
CA LEU A 138 -4.51 11.71 25.85
C LEU A 138 -3.75 10.50 25.31
N TYR A 139 -3.28 9.60 26.16
CA TYR A 139 -2.60 8.38 25.73
C TYR A 139 -3.53 7.49 24.92
N ARG A 140 -4.75 7.27 25.41
CA ARG A 140 -5.78 6.48 24.71
C ARG A 140 -6.20 7.14 23.40
N ALA A 141 -6.30 8.46 23.35
CA ALA A 141 -6.56 9.21 22.13
C ALA A 141 -5.42 9.00 21.12
N ALA A 142 -4.16 9.13 21.55
CA ALA A 142 -3.00 8.90 20.69
C ALA A 142 -2.97 7.46 20.14
N GLN A 143 -3.26 6.44 20.97
CA GLN A 143 -3.37 5.05 20.50
C GLN A 143 -4.43 4.89 19.40
N ALA A 144 -5.59 5.52 19.57
CA ALA A 144 -6.66 5.48 18.59
C ALA A 144 -6.30 6.25 17.31
N LEU A 145 -5.69 7.44 17.41
CA LEU A 145 -5.26 8.25 16.28
C LEU A 145 -4.17 7.56 15.45
N VAL A 146 -3.19 6.92 16.10
CA VAL A 146 -2.17 6.09 15.44
C VAL A 146 -2.82 4.93 14.69
N SER A 147 -3.78 4.23 15.32
CA SER A 147 -4.48 3.11 14.69
C SER A 147 -5.36 3.53 13.52
N LEU A 148 -5.77 4.80 13.47
CA LEU A 148 -6.54 5.40 12.38
C LEU A 148 -5.65 6.14 11.37
N GLU A 149 -4.32 6.05 11.50
CA GLU A 149 -3.35 6.75 10.66
C GLU A 149 -3.53 8.28 10.61
N ARG A 150 -4.11 8.86 11.67
CA ARG A 150 -4.29 10.32 11.84
C ARG A 150 -3.06 10.93 12.50
N TRP A 151 -1.94 10.92 11.77
CA TRP A 151 -0.60 11.17 12.31
C TRP A 151 -0.41 12.55 12.94
N ALA A 152 -0.89 13.62 12.31
CA ALA A 152 -0.72 14.98 12.82
C ALA A 152 -1.41 15.19 14.18
N GLU A 153 -2.64 14.70 14.31
CA GLU A 153 -3.40 14.76 15.57
C GLU A 153 -2.79 13.83 16.63
N ALA A 154 -2.31 12.65 16.21
CA ALA A 154 -1.62 11.73 17.12
C ALA A 154 -0.37 12.39 17.71
N ARG A 155 0.41 13.09 16.88
CA ARG A 155 1.62 13.82 17.31
C ARG A 155 1.29 14.89 18.34
N ASP A 156 0.24 15.68 18.09
CA ASP A 156 -0.24 16.68 19.04
C ASP A 156 -0.70 16.06 20.37
N ALA A 157 -1.46 14.96 20.33
CA ALA A 157 -1.88 14.24 21.53
C ALA A 157 -0.70 13.69 22.34
N VAL A 158 0.33 13.16 21.67
CA VAL A 158 1.58 12.69 22.31
C VAL A 158 2.35 13.85 22.93
N ALA A 159 2.50 14.97 22.21
CA ALA A 159 3.22 16.14 22.70
C ALA A 159 2.58 16.72 23.97
N ARG A 160 1.25 16.91 23.95
CA ARG A 160 0.49 17.36 25.13
C ARG A 160 0.54 16.34 26.27
N GLY A 161 0.41 15.04 25.95
CA GLY A 161 0.38 13.97 26.95
C GLY A 161 1.68 13.82 27.73
N ARG A 162 2.83 13.96 27.05
CA ARG A 162 4.17 13.92 27.67
C ARG A 162 4.38 15.03 28.69
N GLY A 163 3.92 16.25 28.42
CA GLY A 163 4.12 17.39 29.32
C GLY A 163 3.34 17.30 30.64
N LEU A 164 2.29 16.46 30.68
CA LEU A 164 1.35 16.37 31.80
C LEU A 164 1.52 15.12 32.68
N TRP A 165 2.35 14.16 32.27
CA TRP A 165 2.54 12.92 33.02
C TRP A 165 3.75 13.06 33.96
N SER A 166 3.53 12.94 35.29
CA SER A 166 4.58 13.08 36.32
C SER A 166 5.76 12.14 36.05
N GLU A 167 6.98 12.68 36.17
CA GLU A 167 8.24 11.98 35.94
C GLU A 167 8.31 10.63 36.68
N GLY A 168 8.53 9.54 35.93
CA GLY A 168 8.78 8.20 36.46
C GLY A 168 7.84 7.08 36.00
N ALA A 169 6.68 7.39 35.43
CA ALA A 169 5.76 6.36 34.92
C ALA A 169 5.70 6.33 33.39
N ASN A 170 6.26 5.26 32.80
CA ASN A 170 6.08 4.80 31.43
C ASN A 170 6.35 5.78 30.26
N GLN A 171 7.32 6.70 30.34
CA GLN A 171 7.77 7.51 29.17
C GLN A 171 7.99 6.69 27.89
N LYS A 172 8.47 5.44 28.04
CA LYS A 172 8.65 4.46 26.96
C LYS A 172 7.39 4.22 26.11
N VAL A 173 6.19 4.30 26.68
CA VAL A 173 4.94 4.08 25.91
C VAL A 173 4.65 5.24 24.97
N TRP A 174 5.01 6.46 25.37
CA TRP A 174 4.92 7.64 24.54
C TRP A 174 6.02 7.67 23.48
N ASP A 175 7.21 7.17 23.78
CA ASP A 175 8.29 6.99 22.80
C ASP A 175 7.93 5.95 21.74
N ALA A 176 7.29 4.84 22.14
CA ALA A 176 6.78 3.86 21.19
C ALA A 176 5.72 4.45 20.24
N LEU A 177 4.77 5.24 20.76
CA LEU A 177 3.77 5.92 19.93
C LEU A 177 4.40 6.97 19.01
N ALA A 178 5.36 7.76 19.50
CA ALA A 178 6.08 8.75 18.69
C ALA A 178 6.82 8.08 17.53
N ALA A 179 7.53 6.98 17.79
CA ALA A 179 8.21 6.22 16.73
C ALA A 179 7.23 5.64 15.69
N GLN A 180 6.04 5.17 16.12
CA GLN A 180 4.99 4.72 15.19
C GLN A 180 4.46 5.86 14.31
N ILE A 181 4.31 7.05 14.88
CA ILE A 181 3.88 8.26 14.16
C ILE A 181 4.92 8.65 13.12
N GLU A 182 6.19 8.76 13.51
CA GLU A 182 7.30 9.12 12.60
C GLU A 182 7.41 8.10 11.45
N ALA A 183 7.32 6.80 11.74
CA ALA A 183 7.31 5.76 10.72
C ALA A 183 6.06 5.84 9.82
N GLY A 184 4.90 6.21 10.37
CA GLY A 184 3.66 6.44 9.63
C GLY A 184 3.77 7.61 8.65
N GLU A 185 4.21 8.76 9.13
CA GLU A 185 4.39 9.97 8.32
C GLU A 185 5.45 9.78 7.25
N ARG A 186 6.56 9.10 7.58
CA ARG A 186 7.55 8.70 6.59
C ARG A 186 6.94 7.86 5.48
N ARG A 187 6.15 6.83 5.82
CA ARG A 187 5.48 5.97 4.82
C ARG A 187 4.54 6.75 3.91
N VAL A 188 3.77 7.69 4.48
CA VAL A 188 2.85 8.55 3.71
C VAL A 188 3.64 9.47 2.78
N SER A 189 4.64 10.18 3.32
CA SER A 189 5.51 11.09 2.54
C SER A 189 6.23 10.37 1.40
N GLU A 190 6.83 9.21 1.67
CA GLU A 190 7.47 8.41 0.63
C GLU A 190 6.48 7.91 -0.43
N ARG A 191 5.22 7.59 -0.05
CA ARG A 191 4.18 7.18 -1.00
C ARG A 191 3.77 8.33 -1.90
N GLU A 192 3.53 9.51 -1.32
CA GLU A 192 3.18 10.73 -2.06
C GLU A 192 4.30 11.13 -3.02
N GLU A 193 5.55 11.08 -2.56
CA GLU A 193 6.71 11.42 -3.39
C GLU A 193 6.92 10.40 -4.52
N ARG A 194 6.76 9.09 -4.27
CA ARG A 194 6.78 8.07 -5.34
C ARG A 194 5.71 8.37 -6.38
N ALA A 195 4.47 8.63 -5.97
CA ALA A 195 3.37 8.93 -6.88
C ALA A 195 3.63 10.21 -7.70
N ARG A 196 4.20 11.25 -7.07
CA ARG A 196 4.62 12.49 -7.73
C ARG A 196 5.69 12.19 -8.80
N ARG A 197 6.76 11.48 -8.44
CA ARG A 197 7.86 11.15 -9.35
C ARG A 197 7.41 10.26 -10.51
N THR A 198 6.56 9.26 -10.26
CA THR A 198 5.98 8.42 -11.32
C THR A 198 5.19 9.26 -12.32
N THR A 199 4.28 10.10 -11.83
CA THR A 199 3.43 10.95 -12.69
C THR A 199 4.26 11.88 -13.58
N ILE A 200 5.27 12.54 -13.00
CA ILE A 200 6.14 13.47 -13.72
C ILE A 200 7.05 12.72 -14.70
N THR A 201 7.63 11.60 -14.28
CA THR A 201 8.49 10.75 -15.13
C THR A 201 7.72 10.20 -16.32
N ASP A 202 6.47 9.78 -16.13
CA ASP A 202 5.61 9.30 -17.21
C ASP A 202 5.28 10.41 -18.23
N ALA A 203 5.02 11.63 -17.76
CA ALA A 203 4.83 12.77 -18.64
C ALA A 203 6.11 13.10 -19.42
N ALA A 204 7.26 13.10 -18.74
CA ALA A 204 8.56 13.30 -19.38
C ALA A 204 8.87 12.22 -20.43
N ARG A 205 8.55 10.94 -20.14
CA ARG A 205 8.73 9.83 -21.07
C ARG A 205 7.86 10.00 -22.32
N LYS A 206 6.58 10.36 -22.17
CA LYS A 206 5.70 10.65 -23.31
C LYS A 206 6.26 11.78 -24.18
N LEU A 207 6.77 12.84 -23.55
CA LEU A 207 7.40 13.95 -24.26
C LEU A 207 8.68 13.48 -24.98
N ALA A 208 9.54 12.70 -24.32
CA ALA A 208 10.77 12.15 -24.89
C ALA A 208 10.51 11.26 -26.12
N ILE A 209 9.46 10.44 -26.10
CA ILE A 209 9.01 9.64 -27.26
C ILE A 209 8.58 10.56 -28.40
N ALA A 210 7.76 11.57 -28.10
CA ALA A 210 7.24 12.49 -29.11
C ALA A 210 8.34 13.36 -29.75
N THR A 211 9.34 13.80 -28.99
CA THR A 211 10.48 14.58 -29.52
C THR A 211 11.37 13.74 -30.44
N ARG A 212 11.51 12.44 -30.17
CA ARG A 212 12.20 11.48 -31.06
C ARG A 212 11.42 11.14 -32.33
N GLY A 213 10.16 11.57 -32.41
CA GLY A 213 9.30 11.38 -33.58
C GLY A 213 8.82 9.96 -33.81
N LEU A 214 8.79 9.18 -32.74
CA LEU A 214 8.12 7.91 -32.69
C LEU A 214 6.60 8.10 -32.77
N ILE A 215 5.93 7.17 -33.45
CA ILE A 215 4.47 7.13 -33.51
C ILE A 215 3.99 5.96 -32.66
N VAL A 216 3.34 6.26 -31.54
CA VAL A 216 2.83 5.23 -30.62
C VAL A 216 1.65 4.50 -31.26
N ALA A 217 1.75 3.17 -31.33
CA ALA A 217 0.73 2.30 -31.88
C ALA A 217 0.46 1.16 -30.88
N ASN A 218 -0.45 1.41 -29.94
CA ASN A 218 -0.78 0.43 -28.91
C ASN A 218 -1.91 -0.50 -29.37
N THR A 219 -1.81 -1.77 -29.00
CA THR A 219 -2.85 -2.79 -29.18
C THR A 219 -3.72 -2.89 -27.92
N SER A 220 -4.86 -3.59 -28.04
CA SER A 220 -5.75 -3.82 -26.89
C SER A 220 -5.15 -4.79 -25.87
N GLU A 221 -4.26 -5.67 -26.31
CA GLU A 221 -3.59 -6.70 -25.52
C GLU A 221 -2.08 -6.60 -25.76
N PRO A 222 -1.39 -5.64 -25.11
CA PRO A 222 0.04 -5.49 -25.25
C PRO A 222 0.76 -6.73 -24.68
N PRO A 223 1.88 -7.16 -25.30
CA PRO A 223 2.68 -8.25 -24.77
C PRO A 223 3.30 -7.88 -23.42
N ASP A 224 3.53 -8.86 -22.56
CA ASP A 224 4.29 -8.69 -21.33
C ASP A 224 5.79 -8.59 -21.68
N ILE A 225 6.36 -7.40 -21.52
CA ILE A 225 7.75 -7.10 -21.83
C ILE A 225 8.52 -7.01 -20.51
N PRO A 226 9.53 -7.88 -20.27
CA PRO A 226 10.26 -7.90 -19.01
C PRO A 226 10.84 -6.54 -18.62
N GLU A 227 11.37 -5.82 -19.60
CA GLU A 227 11.95 -4.49 -19.43
C GLU A 227 11.35 -3.52 -20.46
N PRO A 228 10.27 -2.80 -20.09
CA PRO A 228 9.65 -1.82 -20.96
C PRO A 228 10.57 -0.63 -21.25
N LEU A 229 10.22 0.15 -22.27
CA LEU A 229 10.86 1.45 -22.55
C LEU A 229 10.94 2.33 -21.30
N HIS A 230 12.17 2.70 -20.93
CA HIS A 230 12.47 3.55 -19.79
C HIS A 230 13.63 4.52 -20.11
N PHE A 231 13.82 5.52 -19.24
CA PHE A 231 15.01 6.36 -19.28
C PHE A 231 16.22 5.58 -18.81
N ASP A 232 17.39 5.86 -19.38
CA ASP A 232 18.65 5.29 -18.90
C ASP A 232 18.84 5.59 -17.40
N PRO A 233 18.88 4.57 -16.52
CA PRO A 233 19.09 4.77 -15.08
C PRO A 233 20.36 5.55 -14.76
N ALA A 234 21.42 5.41 -15.57
CA ALA A 234 22.68 6.12 -15.35
C ALA A 234 22.56 7.64 -15.58
N ALA A 235 21.57 8.08 -16.35
CA ALA A 235 21.28 9.49 -16.61
C ALA A 235 20.27 10.11 -15.61
N LEU A 236 19.74 9.33 -14.68
CA LEU A 236 18.78 9.78 -13.68
C LEU A 236 19.46 10.20 -12.37
N VAL A 237 18.88 11.20 -11.71
CA VAL A 237 19.33 11.61 -10.37
C VAL A 237 18.73 10.66 -9.33
N ASP A 238 19.58 9.89 -8.66
CA ASP A 238 19.18 9.15 -7.47
C ASP A 238 19.07 10.11 -6.28
N ALA A 239 17.87 10.20 -5.72
CA ALA A 239 17.56 11.06 -4.60
C ALA A 239 16.63 10.30 -3.65
N PRO A 240 16.86 10.38 -2.32
CA PRO A 240 16.03 9.68 -1.35
C PRO A 240 14.58 10.19 -1.41
N LEU A 241 13.65 9.35 -0.95
CA LEU A 241 12.23 9.72 -0.86
C LEU A 241 11.89 10.43 0.47
N PHE A 242 12.78 10.35 1.44
CA PHE A 242 12.64 10.91 2.77
C PHE A 242 14.04 11.19 3.36
N PRO A 243 14.24 12.27 4.15
CA PRO A 243 13.27 13.31 4.51
C PRO A 243 12.93 14.24 3.33
N LYS A 244 11.92 15.10 3.50
CA LYS A 244 11.36 15.91 2.39
C LYS A 244 12.43 16.80 1.75
N GLU A 245 13.30 17.38 2.56
CA GLU A 245 14.39 18.26 2.13
C GLU A 245 15.38 17.53 1.22
N ALA A 246 15.63 16.24 1.50
CA ALA A 246 16.49 15.41 0.66
C ALA A 246 15.77 14.94 -0.61
N ALA A 247 14.44 14.79 -0.57
CA ALA A 247 13.63 14.47 -1.74
C ALA A 247 13.52 15.61 -2.75
N GLU A 248 13.68 16.86 -2.31
CA GLU A 248 13.72 18.05 -3.17
C GLU A 248 14.94 18.08 -4.12
N ALA A 249 15.99 17.33 -3.82
CA ALA A 249 17.14 17.16 -4.72
C ALA A 249 16.78 16.37 -6.00
N TRP A 250 15.65 15.66 -6.01
CA TRP A 250 15.21 14.92 -7.20
C TRP A 250 14.79 15.88 -8.32
N VAL A 251 15.35 15.65 -9.50
CA VAL A 251 15.03 16.39 -10.72
C VAL A 251 14.39 15.44 -11.73
N ALA A 252 13.30 15.89 -12.34
CA ALA A 252 12.62 15.14 -13.38
C ALA A 252 13.52 14.97 -14.62
N PRO A 253 13.50 13.80 -15.27
CA PRO A 253 14.19 13.63 -16.55
C PRO A 253 13.62 14.58 -17.60
N THR A 254 14.49 15.03 -18.50
CA THR A 254 14.09 15.91 -19.59
C THR A 254 13.79 15.09 -20.84
N ALA A 255 13.18 15.72 -21.85
CA ALA A 255 12.97 15.07 -23.14
C ALA A 255 14.29 14.66 -23.84
N ALA A 256 15.43 15.25 -23.46
CA ALA A 256 16.74 14.94 -24.02
C ALA A 256 17.42 13.74 -23.34
N THR A 257 17.02 13.40 -22.11
CA THR A 257 17.55 12.27 -21.33
C THR A 257 17.49 10.99 -22.15
N PRO A 258 18.58 10.18 -22.20
CA PRO A 258 18.62 8.97 -22.99
C PRO A 258 17.52 7.95 -22.63
N LEU A 259 17.03 7.24 -23.65
CA LEU A 259 16.07 6.15 -23.51
C LEU A 259 16.72 4.81 -23.85
N ILE A 260 16.27 3.77 -23.15
CA ILE A 260 16.59 2.37 -23.41
C ILE A 260 15.34 1.71 -23.97
N PHE A 261 15.46 1.15 -25.17
CA PHE A 261 14.36 0.53 -25.90
C PHE A 261 14.47 -1.00 -25.86
N PRO A 262 13.34 -1.72 -25.65
CA PRO A 262 13.25 -3.10 -26.08
C PRO A 262 13.05 -3.15 -27.60
N VAL A 263 13.89 -3.92 -28.29
CA VAL A 263 13.97 -3.95 -29.76
C VAL A 263 13.96 -5.38 -30.28
N PHE A 264 13.06 -5.65 -31.22
CA PHE A 264 13.08 -6.89 -31.99
C PHE A 264 13.96 -6.76 -33.22
N PHE A 265 14.89 -7.70 -33.38
CA PHE A 265 15.49 -8.01 -34.66
C PHE A 265 14.73 -9.17 -35.31
N LEU A 266 14.24 -8.94 -36.52
CA LEU A 266 13.42 -9.89 -37.28
C LEU A 266 14.24 -10.46 -38.42
N TYR A 267 14.25 -11.79 -38.54
CA TYR A 267 14.98 -12.55 -39.56
C TYR A 267 13.97 -13.28 -40.48
N PRO A 268 13.31 -12.56 -41.40
CA PRO A 268 12.19 -13.11 -42.16
C PRO A 268 12.56 -14.27 -43.07
N GLN A 269 13.83 -14.41 -43.49
CA GLN A 269 14.31 -15.57 -44.26
C GLN A 269 14.03 -16.90 -43.56
N TYR A 270 14.15 -16.92 -42.23
CA TYR A 270 14.01 -18.12 -41.40
C TYR A 270 12.80 -18.06 -40.45
N GLY A 271 12.02 -16.98 -40.49
CA GLY A 271 10.90 -16.78 -39.57
C GLY A 271 11.33 -16.67 -38.10
N GLN A 272 12.55 -16.19 -37.84
CA GLN A 272 13.14 -16.07 -36.51
C GLN A 272 13.16 -14.62 -36.03
N SER A 273 13.32 -14.43 -34.72
CA SER A 273 13.48 -13.10 -34.12
C SER A 273 14.26 -13.17 -32.81
N ASP A 274 15.03 -12.12 -32.52
CA ASP A 274 15.65 -11.89 -31.22
C ASP A 274 15.09 -10.62 -30.57
N LEU A 275 14.95 -10.64 -29.25
CA LEU A 275 14.59 -9.48 -28.44
C LEU A 275 15.82 -8.95 -27.70
N VAL A 276 16.28 -7.76 -28.09
CA VAL A 276 17.26 -6.98 -27.32
C VAL A 276 16.50 -6.15 -26.31
N THR A 277 16.56 -6.52 -25.03
CA THR A 277 15.79 -5.85 -23.96
C THR A 277 16.33 -4.47 -23.60
N HIS A 278 17.64 -4.25 -23.78
CA HIS A 278 18.33 -3.02 -23.36
C HIS A 278 19.09 -2.36 -24.52
N PHE A 279 18.37 -1.90 -25.54
CA PHE A 279 18.99 -1.13 -26.62
C PHE A 279 19.05 0.35 -26.20
N HIS A 280 20.20 0.76 -25.64
CA HIS A 280 20.48 2.17 -25.35
C HIS A 280 20.54 2.99 -26.66
N GLU A 281 19.81 4.09 -26.74
CA GLU A 281 19.60 4.75 -28.03
C GLU A 281 20.84 5.41 -28.65
N GLU A 282 21.89 5.63 -27.86
CA GLU A 282 23.19 6.13 -28.33
C GLU A 282 24.14 5.02 -28.77
N THR A 283 23.72 3.75 -28.69
CA THR A 283 24.49 2.60 -29.17
C THR A 283 24.24 2.38 -30.67
N SER A 284 25.26 1.92 -31.39
CA SER A 284 25.15 1.58 -32.82
C SER A 284 24.48 0.21 -33.03
N PHE A 285 24.00 -0.05 -34.24
CA PHE A 285 23.47 -1.38 -34.57
C PHE A 285 24.57 -2.43 -34.70
N ASP A 286 25.78 -2.05 -35.12
CA ASP A 286 26.91 -2.98 -35.18
C ASP A 286 27.28 -3.48 -33.78
N ASP A 287 27.29 -2.60 -32.77
CA ASP A 287 27.56 -2.99 -31.37
C ASP A 287 26.50 -3.98 -30.84
N GLN A 288 25.23 -3.80 -31.22
CA GLN A 288 24.14 -4.68 -30.80
C GLN A 288 24.08 -6.00 -31.58
N LEU A 289 24.54 -6.02 -32.83
CA LEU A 289 24.60 -7.23 -33.65
C LEU A 289 25.85 -8.07 -33.38
N ALA A 290 26.97 -7.45 -32.97
CA ALA A 290 28.23 -8.13 -32.67
C ALA A 290 28.12 -9.27 -31.63
N PRO A 291 27.35 -9.16 -30.53
CA PRO A 291 27.16 -10.27 -29.60
C PRO A 291 26.20 -11.35 -30.12
N ILE A 292 25.40 -11.07 -31.15
CA ILE A 292 24.40 -11.99 -31.72
C ILE A 292 24.99 -12.80 -32.88
N PHE A 293 25.81 -12.17 -33.73
CA PHE A 293 26.31 -12.76 -34.96
C PHE A 293 27.84 -12.66 -35.10
N PRO A 294 28.50 -13.67 -35.70
CA PRO A 294 29.92 -13.60 -36.04
C PRO A 294 30.24 -12.38 -36.93
N ALA A 295 31.47 -11.84 -36.84
CA ALA A 295 31.85 -10.70 -37.67
C ALA A 295 32.07 -11.06 -39.16
N THR A 296 32.66 -12.23 -39.40
CA THR A 296 33.03 -12.76 -40.72
C THR A 296 32.80 -14.27 -40.77
N PRO A 297 32.80 -14.91 -41.96
CA PRO A 297 32.64 -16.36 -42.09
C PRO A 297 33.74 -17.18 -41.38
N THR A 298 34.89 -16.55 -41.13
CA THR A 298 36.03 -17.16 -40.43
C THR A 298 36.02 -16.89 -38.93
N SER A 299 35.12 -16.02 -38.45
CA SER A 299 35.00 -15.74 -37.02
C SER A 299 34.36 -16.93 -36.31
N THR A 300 34.92 -17.31 -35.17
CA THR A 300 34.40 -18.41 -34.34
C THR A 300 33.64 -17.91 -33.11
N SER A 301 33.45 -16.59 -32.98
CA SER A 301 32.75 -15.95 -31.88
C SER A 301 31.92 -14.76 -32.38
N PRO A 302 30.66 -14.59 -31.90
CA PRO A 302 29.86 -15.59 -31.17
C PRO A 302 29.63 -16.86 -32.03
N GLU A 303 29.10 -17.93 -31.43
CA GLU A 303 28.75 -19.14 -32.18
C GLU A 303 27.66 -18.85 -33.22
N TRP A 304 27.66 -19.62 -34.30
CA TRP A 304 26.62 -19.49 -35.33
C TRP A 304 25.25 -19.83 -34.74
N SER A 305 24.25 -19.02 -35.11
CA SER A 305 22.87 -19.29 -34.75
C SER A 305 22.44 -20.67 -35.32
N PRO A 306 21.82 -21.57 -34.52
CA PRO A 306 21.47 -22.92 -34.97
C PRO A 306 20.54 -22.97 -36.20
N TRP A 307 19.77 -21.90 -36.43
CA TRP A 307 18.86 -21.77 -37.55
C TRP A 307 19.53 -21.25 -38.85
N ASP A 308 20.75 -20.74 -38.77
CA ASP A 308 21.50 -20.25 -39.93
C ASP A 308 22.33 -21.37 -40.57
N GLU A 309 21.67 -22.36 -41.17
CA GLU A 309 22.33 -23.54 -41.76
C GLU A 309 23.39 -23.19 -42.83
N LYS A 310 23.25 -22.03 -43.47
CA LYS A 310 24.14 -21.57 -44.55
C LYS A 310 25.28 -20.67 -44.07
N HIS A 311 25.30 -20.32 -42.78
CA HIS A 311 26.27 -19.40 -42.19
C HIS A 311 26.34 -18.06 -42.96
N GLU A 312 25.18 -17.51 -43.33
CA GLU A 312 25.06 -16.26 -44.08
C GLU A 312 24.89 -15.03 -43.16
N TYR A 313 24.48 -15.25 -41.90
CA TYR A 313 24.23 -14.20 -40.91
C TYR A 313 25.48 -13.87 -40.10
N TYR A 314 26.37 -13.09 -40.72
CA TYR A 314 27.52 -12.48 -40.05
C TYR A 314 27.51 -10.96 -40.26
N THR A 315 27.90 -10.17 -39.26
CA THR A 315 27.62 -8.73 -39.18
C THR A 315 28.04 -7.94 -40.43
N ASN A 316 29.18 -8.26 -41.06
CA ASN A 316 29.64 -7.61 -42.29
C ASN A 316 28.74 -7.86 -43.52
N ASN A 317 28.02 -8.97 -43.52
CA ASN A 317 27.04 -9.33 -44.56
C ASN A 317 25.61 -8.96 -44.20
N LEU A 318 25.35 -8.45 -43.00
CA LEU A 318 24.00 -8.03 -42.62
C LEU A 318 23.68 -6.62 -43.11
N VAL A 319 22.40 -6.43 -43.41
CA VAL A 319 21.75 -5.14 -43.65
C VAL A 319 20.53 -5.02 -42.74
N VAL A 320 20.28 -3.81 -42.26
CA VAL A 320 19.20 -3.53 -41.34
C VAL A 320 18.21 -2.58 -42.00
N TYR A 321 16.92 -2.86 -41.83
CA TYR A 321 15.82 -2.06 -42.36
C TYR A 321 14.81 -1.72 -41.26
N VAL A 322 14.21 -0.54 -41.38
CA VAL A 322 13.07 -0.13 -40.56
C VAL A 322 11.95 0.40 -41.45
N GLU A 323 10.72 0.07 -41.07
CA GLU A 323 9.51 0.52 -41.71
C GLU A 323 8.88 1.66 -40.90
N THR A 324 8.43 2.72 -41.57
CA THR A 324 7.64 3.79 -40.93
C THR A 324 6.14 3.50 -40.95
N VAL A 325 5.35 4.26 -40.17
CA VAL A 325 3.88 4.15 -40.17
C VAL A 325 3.28 4.34 -41.57
N GLN A 326 3.87 5.21 -42.40
CA GLN A 326 3.44 5.40 -43.78
C GLN A 326 4.09 4.42 -44.77
N ARG A 327 4.55 3.25 -44.30
CA ARG A 327 5.13 2.18 -45.12
C ARG A 327 6.37 2.60 -45.93
N ARG A 328 7.13 3.60 -45.46
CA ARG A 328 8.44 3.89 -46.07
C ARG A 328 9.47 2.92 -45.50
N LEU A 329 10.27 2.35 -46.39
CA LEU A 329 11.36 1.48 -46.03
C LEU A 329 12.66 2.28 -45.97
N LEU A 330 13.34 2.26 -44.83
CA LEU A 330 14.62 2.92 -44.62
C LEU A 330 15.70 1.87 -44.42
N LYS A 331 16.78 1.97 -45.21
CA LYS A 331 18.01 1.22 -44.97
C LYS A 331 18.79 1.90 -43.85
N VAL A 332 19.06 1.16 -42.78
CA VAL A 332 19.77 1.64 -41.60
C VAL A 332 21.26 1.39 -41.79
N GLY A 333 22.08 2.44 -41.60
CA GLY A 333 23.53 2.28 -41.48
C GLY A 333 23.86 1.59 -40.16
N LYS A 334 24.73 0.58 -40.15
CA LYS A 334 24.98 -0.18 -38.93
C LYS A 334 25.85 0.57 -37.91
N GLU A 335 26.68 1.50 -38.38
CA GLU A 335 27.57 2.34 -37.57
C GLU A 335 26.86 3.52 -36.89
N ILE A 336 25.63 3.86 -37.30
CA ILE A 336 24.88 4.98 -36.71
C ILE A 336 24.06 4.50 -35.52
N THR A 337 23.80 5.43 -34.60
CA THR A 337 23.04 5.15 -33.37
C THR A 337 21.55 4.98 -33.64
N LEU A 338 20.84 4.29 -32.74
CA LEU A 338 19.37 4.20 -32.80
C LEU A 338 18.73 5.59 -32.79
N ARG A 339 19.21 6.53 -31.95
CA ARG A 339 18.75 7.91 -31.88
C ARG A 339 18.84 8.61 -33.24
N GLU A 340 19.96 8.44 -33.97
CA GLU A 340 20.10 9.00 -35.31
C GLU A 340 19.13 8.39 -36.32
N VAL A 341 18.92 7.07 -36.26
CA VAL A 341 17.95 6.38 -37.13
C VAL A 341 16.54 6.91 -36.91
N LEU A 342 16.13 7.05 -35.64
CA LEU A 342 14.83 7.61 -35.29
C LEU A 342 14.68 9.03 -35.82
N ALA A 343 15.68 9.89 -35.65
CA ALA A 343 15.67 11.25 -36.18
C ALA A 343 15.58 11.29 -37.72
N LYS A 344 16.34 10.45 -38.43
CA LYS A 344 16.31 10.35 -39.90
C LYS A 344 14.99 9.78 -40.44
N ALA A 345 14.25 9.04 -39.63
CA ALA A 345 12.95 8.48 -40.01
C ALA A 345 11.83 9.52 -40.03
N VAL A 346 11.97 10.61 -39.26
CA VAL A 346 10.94 11.65 -39.15
C VAL A 346 10.77 12.41 -40.46
N LYS A 347 9.55 12.45 -40.98
CA LYS A 347 9.15 13.33 -42.09
C LYS A 347 7.78 13.94 -41.83
N ILE A 348 7.60 15.18 -42.27
CA ILE A 348 6.26 15.78 -42.35
C ILE A 348 5.77 15.58 -43.78
N THR A 349 4.59 15.00 -43.92
CA THR A 349 3.94 14.70 -45.20
C THR A 349 2.54 15.29 -45.23
N ASP A 350 1.89 15.28 -46.39
CA ASP A 350 0.49 15.72 -46.52
C ASP A 350 -0.48 14.90 -45.66
N LYS A 351 -0.12 13.65 -45.33
CA LYS A 351 -0.89 12.73 -44.47
C LYS A 351 -0.54 12.88 -42.98
N GLY A 352 0.25 13.88 -42.61
CA GLY A 352 0.72 14.13 -41.25
C GLY A 352 2.18 13.70 -41.01
N ARG A 353 2.54 13.55 -39.74
CA ARG A 353 3.89 13.15 -39.33
C ARG A 353 4.11 11.66 -39.59
N ASP A 354 5.19 11.33 -40.28
CA ASP A 354 5.70 9.98 -40.49
C ASP A 354 6.93 9.74 -39.61
N GLY A 355 7.07 8.50 -39.15
CA GLY A 355 8.14 8.09 -38.24
C GLY A 355 8.08 6.59 -37.95
N VAL A 356 9.05 6.09 -37.18
CA VAL A 356 9.08 4.68 -36.78
C VAL A 356 7.92 4.40 -35.81
N PRO A 357 7.12 3.34 -36.04
CA PRO A 357 6.09 2.95 -35.09
C PRO A 357 6.73 2.38 -33.82
N LEU A 358 6.29 2.87 -32.67
CA LEU A 358 6.55 2.26 -31.36
C LEU A 358 5.32 1.43 -30.99
N ARG A 359 5.39 0.12 -31.23
CA ARG A 359 4.25 -0.79 -31.04
C ARG A 359 4.28 -1.36 -29.63
N ASP A 360 3.33 -0.99 -28.79
CA ASP A 360 3.29 -1.44 -27.39
C ASP A 360 4.61 -1.19 -26.62
N GLY A 361 5.33 -0.12 -26.97
CA GLY A 361 6.64 0.19 -26.37
C GLY A 361 7.84 -0.52 -27.02
N LEU A 362 7.63 -1.33 -28.05
CA LEU A 362 8.66 -2.07 -28.78
C LEU A 362 9.00 -1.41 -30.12
N LEU A 363 10.28 -1.47 -30.48
CA LEU A 363 10.73 -1.21 -31.85
C LEU A 363 11.00 -2.54 -32.57
N SER A 364 10.93 -2.52 -33.89
CA SER A 364 11.25 -3.70 -34.71
C SER A 364 12.07 -3.30 -35.91
N PHE A 365 13.14 -4.05 -36.16
CA PHE A 365 14.03 -3.88 -37.29
C PHE A 365 14.18 -5.20 -38.01
N VAL A 366 14.23 -5.15 -39.33
CA VAL A 366 14.43 -6.33 -40.19
C VAL A 366 15.91 -6.46 -40.49
N VAL A 367 16.46 -7.66 -40.27
CA VAL A 367 17.88 -7.97 -40.47
C VAL A 367 18.00 -9.10 -41.49
N LEU A 368 18.75 -8.85 -42.55
CA LEU A 368 18.88 -9.74 -43.71
C LEU A 368 20.33 -9.83 -44.18
N PRO A 369 20.76 -10.96 -44.77
CA PRO A 369 22.02 -11.04 -45.48
C PRO A 369 21.93 -10.28 -46.81
N LYS A 370 23.03 -9.62 -47.19
CA LYS A 370 23.15 -8.92 -48.47
C LYS A 370 22.99 -9.90 -49.63
N GLY A 371 22.48 -9.39 -50.75
CA GLY A 371 22.43 -10.13 -52.01
C GLY A 371 21.02 -10.55 -52.39
N LYS A 372 20.81 -11.84 -52.66
CA LYS A 372 19.56 -12.34 -53.24
C LYS A 372 18.38 -12.20 -52.27
N VAL A 373 18.57 -12.61 -51.02
CA VAL A 373 17.53 -12.56 -49.97
C VAL A 373 17.07 -11.12 -49.71
N GLU A 374 18.00 -10.18 -49.56
CA GLU A 374 17.69 -8.74 -49.41
C GLU A 374 16.83 -8.23 -50.58
N LYS A 375 17.21 -8.57 -51.84
CA LYS A 375 16.49 -8.09 -53.03
C LYS A 375 15.07 -8.66 -53.12
N GLU A 376 14.92 -9.96 -52.95
CA GLU A 376 13.61 -10.64 -53.00
C GLU A 376 12.67 -10.09 -51.92
N TRP A 377 13.18 -9.90 -50.69
CA TRP A 377 12.38 -9.32 -49.60
C TRP A 377 11.94 -7.88 -49.88
N ILE A 378 12.82 -7.04 -50.44
CA ILE A 378 12.48 -5.65 -50.80
C ILE A 378 11.43 -5.60 -51.92
N GLU A 379 11.53 -6.47 -52.92
CA GLU A 379 10.55 -6.57 -54.01
C GLU A 379 9.18 -7.00 -53.50
N ASP A 380 9.14 -8.02 -52.63
CA ASP A 380 7.92 -8.47 -51.96
C ASP A 380 7.30 -7.38 -51.09
N PHE A 381 8.11 -6.64 -50.32
CA PHE A 381 7.65 -5.51 -49.52
C PHE A 381 6.99 -4.43 -50.38
N LYS A 382 7.62 -4.05 -51.51
CA LYS A 382 7.06 -3.05 -52.43
C LYS A 382 5.75 -3.52 -53.05
N ARG A 383 5.67 -4.80 -53.44
CA ARG A 383 4.45 -5.40 -54.00
C ARG A 383 3.28 -5.31 -53.00
N VAL A 384 3.52 -5.63 -51.73
CA VAL A 384 2.49 -5.55 -50.68
C VAL A 384 2.07 -4.11 -50.43
N ARG A 385 3.03 -3.20 -50.27
CA ARG A 385 2.77 -1.77 -50.03
C ARG A 385 1.94 -1.12 -51.14
N ASP A 386 2.31 -1.37 -52.39
CA ASP A 386 1.68 -0.76 -53.55
C ASP A 386 0.30 -1.40 -53.81
N GLY A 387 0.15 -2.70 -53.52
CA GLY A 387 -1.13 -3.42 -53.57
C GLY A 387 -2.13 -2.99 -52.49
N GLU A 388 -1.68 -2.68 -51.26
CA GLU A 388 -2.53 -2.08 -50.21
C GLU A 388 -2.93 -0.64 -50.57
N SER A 389 -2.04 0.12 -51.21
CA SER A 389 -2.32 1.50 -51.64
C SER A 389 -3.33 1.59 -52.77
N ALA A 390 -3.47 0.55 -53.60
CA ALA A 390 -4.45 0.47 -54.68
C ALA A 390 -5.87 0.04 -54.23
N ARG A 391 -6.03 -0.39 -52.97
CA ARG A 391 -7.32 -0.85 -52.39
C ARG A 391 -7.97 0.16 -51.45
N ARG A 392 -7.40 1.36 -51.30
CA ARG A 392 -7.99 2.51 -50.59
C ARG A 392 -8.29 3.60 -51.60
#